data_AF-A0A7J8LGB2-F1
#
_entry.id   AF-A0A7J8LGB2-F1
#
_cell.length_a   1.000
_cell.length_b   1.000
_cell.length_c   1.000
_cell.angle_alpha   90.00
_cell.angle_beta   90.00
_cell.angle_gamma   90.00
#
_symmetry.space_group_name_H-M   'P 1'
#
loop_
_entity.id
_entity.type
_entity.pdbx_description
1 polymer ?
#
loop_
_entity_poly.entity_id
_entity_poly.type
_entity_poly.pdbx_seq_one_letter_code
_entity_poly.pdbx_strand_id
1 'polypeptide(L)'
;VCKYFLEAVEKKQYGWFWVCPNGGKDCHYRHALPPGYVLKSQMKALIEEESEKTPIEDEIENQRAKLKTSTPMTPELFMEWKKKKIAERDEGLAAQSAERAKNDRMSGRELFMSDASLFVDDAEAYEKYQREEESDAPENK
;
A
#
# COMPACT_ATOMS: atom_id res chain seq x y z
N VAL A 1 21.46 -22.30 1.81
CA VAL A 1 20.93 -22.24 0.43
C VAL A 1 22.08 -22.56 -0.51
N CYS A 2 21.87 -23.35 -1.56
CA CYS A 2 22.95 -23.69 -2.49
C CYS A 2 23.49 -22.45 -3.23
N LYS A 3 24.81 -22.30 -3.34
CA LYS A 3 25.46 -21.19 -4.04
C LYS A 3 25.04 -21.11 -5.51
N TYR A 4 25.05 -22.25 -6.20
CA TYR A 4 24.67 -22.32 -7.62
C TYR A 4 23.19 -22.00 -7.84
N PHE A 5 22.35 -22.27 -6.85
CA PHE A 5 20.95 -21.87 -6.89
C PHE A 5 20.80 -20.35 -6.77
N LEU A 6 21.53 -19.71 -5.84
CA LEU A 6 21.52 -18.24 -5.74
C LEU A 6 21.99 -17.58 -7.06
N GLU A 7 23.03 -18.11 -7.69
CA GLU A 7 23.53 -17.62 -8.99
C GLU A 7 22.51 -17.84 -10.13
N ALA A 8 21.83 -18.99 -10.16
CA ALA A 8 20.81 -19.29 -11.16
C ALA A 8 19.55 -18.43 -11.00
N VAL A 9 19.13 -18.17 -9.75
CA VAL A 9 18.02 -17.26 -9.45
C VAL A 9 18.38 -15.83 -9.84
N GLU A 10 19.60 -15.37 -9.53
CA GLU A 10 20.09 -14.04 -9.91
C GLU A 10 20.14 -13.86 -11.44
N LYS A 11 20.52 -14.91 -12.18
CA LYS A 11 20.53 -14.92 -13.65
C LYS A 11 19.17 -15.24 -14.29
N LYS A 12 18.11 -15.47 -13.51
CA LYS A 12 16.78 -15.93 -13.98
C LYS A 12 16.83 -17.22 -14.82
N GLN A 13 17.83 -18.08 -14.58
CA GLN A 13 18.03 -19.36 -15.28
C GLN A 13 17.54 -20.56 -14.46
N TYR A 14 16.81 -20.30 -13.37
CA TYR A 14 16.16 -21.31 -12.56
C TYR A 14 14.86 -21.78 -13.24
N GLY A 15 14.55 -23.07 -13.17
CA GLY A 15 13.36 -23.62 -13.82
C GLY A 15 13.37 -25.14 -13.93
N TRP A 16 12.39 -25.70 -14.64
CA TRP A 16 12.20 -27.16 -14.77
C TRP A 16 13.42 -27.91 -15.32
N PHE A 17 14.19 -27.27 -16.19
CA PHE A 17 15.40 -27.85 -16.80
C PHE A 17 16.70 -27.50 -16.04
N TRP A 18 16.62 -26.75 -14.94
CA TRP A 18 17.81 -26.36 -14.19
C TRP A 18 18.23 -27.49 -13.23
N VAL A 19 19.45 -27.97 -13.39
CA VAL A 19 20.05 -29.00 -12.54
C VAL A 19 21.24 -28.39 -11.80
N CYS A 20 21.27 -28.54 -10.48
CA CYS A 20 22.38 -28.04 -9.69
C CYS A 20 23.69 -28.76 -10.08
N PRO A 21 24.78 -28.04 -10.40
CA PRO A 21 26.07 -28.67 -10.72
C PRO A 21 26.71 -29.37 -9.51
N ASN A 22 26.21 -29.15 -8.29
CA ASN A 22 26.67 -29.75 -7.05
C ASN A 22 25.85 -30.99 -6.64
N GLY A 23 25.51 -31.85 -7.62
CA GLY A 23 24.79 -33.12 -7.38
C GLY A 23 23.32 -33.16 -7.79
N GLY A 24 22.85 -32.18 -8.57
CA GLY A 24 21.49 -32.19 -9.13
C GLY A 24 20.40 -32.19 -8.07
N LYS A 25 19.70 -33.33 -7.93
CA LYS A 25 18.66 -33.54 -6.89
C LYS A 25 19.26 -33.91 -5.52
N ASP A 26 20.49 -34.43 -5.49
CA ASP A 26 21.18 -34.88 -4.27
C ASP A 26 22.10 -33.79 -3.70
N CYS A 27 21.85 -32.52 -4.02
CA CYS A 27 22.64 -31.43 -3.47
C CYS A 27 22.47 -31.35 -1.95
N HIS A 28 23.59 -31.32 -1.22
CA HIS A 28 23.61 -31.19 0.23
C HIS A 28 22.95 -29.89 0.74
N TYR A 29 22.81 -28.88 -0.12
CA TYR A 29 22.28 -27.56 0.23
C TYR A 29 20.88 -27.34 -0.37
N ARG A 30 19.99 -26.73 0.42
CA ARG A 30 18.60 -26.43 -0.01
C ARG A 30 18.54 -25.50 -1.24
N HIS A 31 17.74 -25.87 -2.23
CA HIS A 31 17.39 -25.10 -3.43
C HIS A 31 16.11 -24.27 -3.24
N ALA A 32 16.10 -23.42 -2.21
CA ALA A 32 14.99 -22.52 -1.94
C ALA A 32 15.52 -21.21 -1.36
N LEU A 33 14.87 -20.09 -1.69
CA LEU A 33 15.17 -18.81 -1.07
C LEU A 33 14.61 -18.79 0.36
N PRO A 34 15.38 -18.34 1.36
CA PRO A 34 14.87 -18.08 2.69
C PRO A 34 13.74 -17.04 2.63
N PRO A 35 12.75 -17.10 3.54
CA PRO A 35 11.75 -16.06 3.64
C PRO A 35 12.43 -14.71 3.89
N GLY A 36 12.07 -13.70 3.10
CA GLY A 36 12.66 -12.35 3.18
C GLY A 36 13.96 -12.13 2.41
N TYR A 37 14.49 -13.12 1.67
CA TYR A 37 15.69 -12.91 0.86
C TYR A 37 15.36 -12.09 -0.40
N VAL A 38 15.92 -10.88 -0.48
CA VAL A 38 15.84 -9.99 -1.65
C VAL A 38 17.03 -10.25 -2.56
N LEU A 39 16.78 -10.40 -3.86
CA LEU A 39 17.84 -10.59 -4.86
C LEU A 39 18.67 -9.32 -5.00
N LYS A 40 19.99 -9.46 -5.21
CA LYS A 40 20.89 -8.31 -5.42
C LYS A 40 20.45 -7.43 -6.59
N SER A 41 19.90 -8.04 -7.65
CA SER A 41 19.34 -7.32 -8.80
C SER A 41 18.10 -6.49 -8.44
N GLN A 42 17.22 -7.01 -7.58
CA GLN A 42 16.05 -6.28 -7.08
C GLN A 42 16.48 -5.19 -6.09
N MET A 43 17.40 -5.49 -5.18
CA MET A 43 17.95 -4.52 -4.24
C MET A 43 18.65 -3.37 -4.98
N LYS A 44 19.40 -3.67 -6.05
CA LYS A 44 20.01 -2.65 -6.91
C LYS A 44 18.95 -1.78 -7.58
N ALA A 45 17.89 -2.37 -8.13
CA ALA A 45 16.81 -1.60 -8.75
C ALA A 45 16.10 -0.67 -7.74
N LEU A 46 15.86 -1.14 -6.52
CA LEU A 46 15.26 -0.33 -5.46
C LEU A 46 16.19 0.82 -5.02
N ILE A 47 17.49 0.55 -4.88
CA ILE A 47 18.49 1.58 -4.54
C ILE A 47 18.62 2.61 -5.67
N GLU A 48 18.58 2.17 -6.93
CA GLU A 48 18.63 3.06 -8.10
C GLU A 48 17.39 3.96 -8.14
N GLU A 49 16.19 3.40 -7.96
CA GLU A 49 14.94 4.17 -7.86
C GLU A 49 14.93 5.15 -6.67
N GLU A 50 15.51 4.76 -5.53
CA GLU A 50 15.65 5.65 -4.37
C GLU A 50 16.68 6.75 -4.61
N SER A 51 17.78 6.45 -5.32
CA SER A 51 18.83 7.43 -5.65
C SER A 51 18.42 8.42 -6.74
N GLU A 52 17.53 8.03 -7.64
CA GLU A 52 16.95 8.91 -8.67
C GLU A 52 15.91 9.87 -8.08
N LYS A 53 15.37 9.58 -6.89
CA LYS A 53 14.52 10.52 -6.17
C LYS A 53 15.43 11.59 -5.58
N THR A 54 15.51 12.71 -6.28
CA THR A 54 16.02 13.96 -5.72
C THR A 54 15.41 14.16 -4.33
N PRO A 55 16.21 14.43 -3.29
CA PRO A 55 15.69 14.62 -1.95
C PRO A 55 14.68 15.78 -1.96
N ILE A 56 13.67 15.70 -1.09
CA ILE A 56 12.55 16.64 -1.09
C ILE A 56 13.06 18.07 -0.88
N GLU A 57 14.12 18.24 -0.11
CA GLU A 57 14.82 19.49 0.16
C GLU A 57 15.36 20.14 -1.13
N ASP A 58 16.05 19.36 -1.97
CA ASP A 58 16.62 19.84 -3.23
C ASP A 58 15.51 20.17 -4.24
N GLU A 59 14.42 19.40 -4.27
CA GLU A 59 13.27 19.72 -5.10
C GLU A 59 12.59 21.03 -4.64
N ILE A 60 12.44 21.24 -3.33
CA ILE A 60 11.89 22.49 -2.78
C ILE A 60 12.75 23.68 -3.20
N GLU A 61 14.07 23.60 -3.05
CA GLU A 61 14.96 24.72 -3.39
C GLU A 61 15.00 24.98 -4.91
N ASN A 62 14.98 23.92 -5.72
CA ASN A 62 14.82 24.02 -7.18
C ASN A 62 13.51 24.74 -7.56
N GLN A 63 12.41 24.42 -6.89
CA GLN A 63 11.13 25.10 -7.12
C GLN A 63 11.16 26.55 -6.65
N ARG A 64 11.74 26.84 -5.48
CA ARG A 64 11.92 28.23 -5.00
C ARG A 64 12.75 29.07 -5.96
N ALA A 65 13.82 28.51 -6.51
CA ALA A 65 14.64 29.19 -7.52
C ALA A 65 13.89 29.46 -8.83
N LYS A 66 12.94 28.60 -9.22
CA LYS A 66 12.07 28.80 -10.40
C LYS A 66 11.00 29.88 -10.17
N LEU A 67 10.59 30.14 -8.92
CA LEU A 67 9.59 31.15 -8.58
C LEU A 67 10.18 32.56 -8.71
N LYS A 68 9.75 33.30 -9.74
CA LYS A 68 10.23 34.67 -10.03
C LYS A 68 9.48 35.77 -9.25
N THR A 69 8.29 35.46 -8.77
CA THR A 69 7.37 36.41 -8.12
C THR A 69 6.73 35.74 -6.92
N SER A 70 6.64 36.47 -5.81
CA SER A 70 6.01 36.00 -4.58
C SER A 70 4.90 36.97 -4.18
N THR A 71 3.70 36.45 -3.92
CA THR A 71 2.58 37.25 -3.41
C THR A 71 2.65 37.26 -1.89
N PRO A 72 2.74 38.43 -1.23
CA PRO A 72 2.70 38.52 0.22
C PRO A 72 1.42 37.88 0.76
N MET A 73 1.57 36.97 1.70
CA MET A 73 0.43 36.25 2.26
C MET A 73 -0.31 37.13 3.25
N THR A 74 -1.48 37.64 2.85
CA THR A 74 -2.40 38.37 3.74
C THR A 74 -3.48 37.42 4.29
N PRO A 75 -4.10 37.75 5.44
CA PRO A 75 -5.18 36.92 5.99
C PRO A 75 -6.36 36.72 5.04
N GLU A 76 -6.72 37.75 4.28
CA GLU A 76 -7.82 37.71 3.31
C GLU A 76 -7.53 36.73 2.17
N LEU A 77 -6.34 36.85 1.55
CA LEU A 77 -5.90 35.94 0.49
C LEU A 77 -5.77 34.49 0.98
N PHE A 78 -5.32 34.29 2.22
CA PHE A 78 -5.28 32.95 2.81
C PHE A 78 -6.67 32.35 2.95
N MET A 79 -7.66 33.13 3.40
CA MET A 79 -9.02 32.64 3.59
C MET A 79 -9.67 32.30 2.24
N GLU A 80 -9.44 33.09 1.19
CA GLU A 80 -9.88 32.77 -0.17
C GLU A 80 -9.21 31.50 -0.70
N TRP A 81 -7.88 31.39 -0.56
CA TRP A 81 -7.13 30.20 -0.94
C TRP A 81 -7.62 28.96 -0.18
N LYS A 82 -7.87 29.08 1.12
CA LYS A 82 -8.36 27.99 1.97
C LYS A 82 -9.74 27.53 1.53
N LYS A 83 -10.66 28.47 1.26
CA LYS A 83 -11.98 28.14 0.71
C LYS A 83 -11.86 27.40 -0.61
N LYS A 84 -11.02 27.89 -1.53
CA LYS A 84 -10.74 27.22 -2.80
C LYS A 84 -10.21 25.80 -2.60
N LYS A 85 -9.24 25.61 -1.71
CA LYS A 85 -8.63 24.30 -1.44
C LYS A 85 -9.61 23.30 -0.81
N ILE A 86 -10.49 23.77 0.09
CA ILE A 86 -11.53 22.93 0.66
C ILE A 86 -12.52 22.52 -0.42
N ALA A 87 -12.97 23.44 -1.27
CA ALA A 87 -13.86 23.13 -2.38
C ALA A 87 -13.23 22.12 -3.35
N GLU A 88 -11.98 22.32 -3.77
CA GLU A 88 -11.24 21.38 -4.64
C GLU A 88 -11.14 19.98 -4.01
N ARG A 89 -10.88 19.91 -2.69
CA ARG A 89 -10.85 18.64 -1.95
C ARG A 89 -12.21 17.96 -1.95
N ASP A 90 -13.27 18.70 -1.64
CA ASP A 90 -14.62 18.17 -1.52
C ASP A 90 -15.16 17.70 -2.88
N GLU A 91 -14.88 18.43 -3.95
CA GLU A 91 -15.14 18.02 -5.33
C GLU A 91 -14.38 16.73 -5.69
N GLY A 92 -13.09 16.64 -5.32
CA GLY A 92 -12.28 15.45 -5.54
C GLY A 92 -12.81 14.22 -4.79
N LEU A 93 -13.22 14.40 -3.53
CA LEU A 93 -13.84 13.34 -2.74
C LEU A 93 -15.20 12.92 -3.31
N ALA A 94 -16.02 13.88 -3.76
CA ALA A 94 -17.30 13.61 -4.40
C ALA A 94 -17.15 12.89 -5.75
N ALA A 95 -16.13 13.24 -6.55
CA ALA A 95 -15.83 12.51 -7.77
C ALA A 95 -15.38 11.07 -7.48
N GLN A 96 -14.52 10.89 -6.46
CA GLN A 96 -14.02 9.59 -6.08
C GLN A 96 -15.11 8.70 -5.44
N SER A 97 -16.07 9.28 -4.71
CA SER A 97 -17.24 8.56 -4.22
C SER A 97 -18.21 8.21 -5.35
N ALA A 98 -18.44 9.11 -6.32
CA ALA A 98 -19.26 8.84 -7.48
C ALA A 98 -18.68 7.71 -8.36
N GLU A 99 -17.36 7.68 -8.57
CA GLU A 99 -16.70 6.58 -9.27
C GLU A 99 -16.79 5.25 -8.51
N ARG A 100 -16.75 5.28 -7.17
CA ARG A 100 -16.98 4.10 -6.35
C ARG A 100 -18.44 3.63 -6.43
N ALA A 101 -19.39 4.55 -6.43
CA ALA A 101 -20.82 4.26 -6.62
C ALA A 101 -21.09 3.60 -7.98
N LYS A 102 -20.51 4.14 -9.07
CA LYS A 102 -20.66 3.55 -10.42
C LYS A 102 -20.07 2.14 -10.53
N ASN A 103 -18.97 1.88 -9.84
CA ASN A 103 -18.28 0.59 -9.86
C ASN A 103 -18.78 -0.39 -8.78
N ASP A 104 -19.88 -0.07 -8.10
CA ASP A 104 -20.47 -0.87 -7.01
C ASP A 104 -19.46 -1.23 -5.90
N ARG A 105 -18.55 -0.30 -5.61
CA ARG A 105 -17.45 -0.41 -4.64
C ARG A 105 -17.61 0.54 -3.46
N MET A 106 -18.86 0.88 -3.14
CA MET A 106 -19.20 1.72 -2.00
C MET A 106 -18.90 0.98 -0.69
N SER A 107 -18.36 1.68 0.30
CA SER A 107 -18.21 1.13 1.64
C SER A 107 -19.58 0.92 2.28
N GLY A 108 -19.73 -0.06 3.17
CA GLY A 108 -20.98 -0.28 3.91
C GLY A 108 -21.48 0.98 4.64
N ARG A 109 -20.56 1.81 5.17
CA ARG A 109 -20.92 3.11 5.76
C ARG A 109 -21.49 4.08 4.73
N GLU A 110 -20.95 4.10 3.52
CA GLU A 110 -21.41 4.99 2.45
C GLU A 110 -22.79 4.58 1.94
N LEU A 111 -23.01 3.27 1.77
CA LEU A 111 -24.32 2.70 1.43
C LEU A 111 -25.37 3.04 2.49
N PHE A 112 -25.02 2.86 3.78
CA PHE A 112 -25.90 3.19 4.89
C PHE A 112 -26.22 4.68 4.97
N MET A 113 -25.25 5.56 4.68
CA MET A 113 -25.48 7.00 4.63
C MET A 113 -26.33 7.42 3.42
N SER A 114 -26.26 6.70 2.30
CA SER A 114 -27.10 6.99 1.13
C SER A 114 -28.55 6.53 1.32
N ASP A 115 -28.75 5.33 1.86
CA ASP A 115 -30.08 4.81 2.17
C ASP A 115 -29.99 3.79 3.29
N ALA A 116 -30.25 4.26 4.52
CA ALA A 116 -30.28 3.41 5.69
C ALA A 116 -31.43 2.39 5.66
N SER A 117 -32.49 2.65 4.88
CA SER A 117 -33.66 1.76 4.81
C SER A 117 -33.39 0.47 4.03
N LEU A 118 -32.29 0.41 3.27
CA LEU A 118 -31.83 -0.83 2.62
C LEU A 118 -31.19 -1.82 3.61
N PHE A 119 -30.85 -1.36 4.82
CA PHE A 119 -30.22 -2.17 5.87
C PHE A 119 -31.28 -2.56 6.90
N VAL A 120 -32.12 -3.54 6.55
CA VAL A 120 -33.10 -4.14 7.45
C VAL A 120 -32.60 -5.51 7.88
N ASP A 121 -32.58 -5.73 9.20
CA ASP A 121 -32.28 -7.01 9.81
C ASP A 121 -33.28 -8.08 9.35
N ASP A 122 -32.78 -9.25 8.96
CA ASP A 122 -33.63 -10.38 8.58
C ASP A 122 -34.17 -11.12 9.83
N ALA A 123 -35.02 -12.12 9.60
CA ALA A 123 -35.66 -12.86 10.69
C ALA A 123 -34.67 -13.66 11.58
N GLU A 124 -33.42 -13.85 11.14
CA GLU A 124 -32.38 -14.55 11.90
C GLU A 124 -31.46 -13.59 12.66
N ALA A 125 -31.62 -12.27 12.49
CA ALA A 125 -30.85 -11.27 13.21
C ALA A 125 -31.16 -11.30 14.71
N TYR A 126 -30.10 -11.36 15.52
CA TYR A 126 -30.22 -11.31 16.97
C TYR A 126 -30.59 -9.90 17.43
N GLU A 127 -31.73 -9.75 18.13
CA GLU A 127 -32.11 -8.47 18.72
C GLU A 127 -31.08 -7.93 19.74
N LYS A 128 -30.28 -8.82 20.33
CA LYS A 128 -29.22 -8.47 21.27
C LYS A 128 -27.96 -9.26 21.00
N TYR A 129 -26.88 -8.54 20.72
CA TYR A 129 -25.54 -9.12 20.61
C TYR A 129 -25.12 -9.75 21.95
N GLN A 130 -25.06 -11.08 22.01
CA GLN A 130 -24.43 -11.81 23.10
C GLN A 130 -22.98 -12.09 22.73
N ARG A 131 -22.07 -11.27 23.23
CA ARG A 131 -20.65 -11.61 23.25
C ARG A 131 -20.45 -12.67 24.32
N GLU A 132 -20.07 -13.88 23.93
CA GLU A 132 -19.51 -14.82 24.90
C GLU A 132 -18.24 -14.18 25.48
N GLU A 133 -18.20 -14.01 26.80
CA GLU A 133 -16.98 -13.58 27.47
C GLU A 133 -15.96 -14.71 27.30
N GLU A 134 -14.89 -14.42 26.57
CA GLU A 134 -13.77 -15.35 26.39
C GLU A 134 -13.24 -15.66 27.79
N SER A 135 -13.44 -16.90 28.25
CA SER A 135 -12.99 -17.31 29.56
C SER A 135 -11.47 -17.15 29.61
N ASP A 136 -11.00 -16.25 30.46
CA ASP A 136 -9.60 -16.04 30.79
C ASP A 136 -9.09 -17.27 31.58
N ALA A 137 -9.03 -18.42 30.89
CA ALA A 137 -8.51 -19.65 31.45
C ALA A 137 -6.98 -19.50 31.46
N PRO A 138 -6.32 -19.54 32.63
CA PRO A 138 -4.87 -19.43 32.68
C PRO A 138 -4.27 -20.64 31.95
N GLU A 139 -3.62 -20.39 30.81
CA GLU A 139 -2.72 -21.36 30.19
C GLU A 139 -1.73 -21.81 31.24
N ASN A 140 -1.86 -23.08 31.65
CA ASN A 140 -0.99 -23.68 32.63
C ASN A 140 0.40 -23.85 32.01
N LYS A 141 1.41 -23.35 32.74
CA LYS A 141 2.83 -23.27 32.38
C LYS A 141 3.44 -24.60 31.93
#